data_AF-Q080D2-F1
#
_entry.id   AF-Q080D2-F1
#
_cell.length_a   1.000
_cell.length_b   1.000
_cell.length_c   1.000
_cell.angle_alpha   90.00
_cell.angle_beta   90.00
_cell.angle_gamma   90.00
#
_symmetry.space_group_name_H-M   'P 1'
#
loop_
_entity.id
_entity.type
_entity.pdbx_description
1 polymer ?
#
loop_
_entity_poly.entity_id
_entity_poly.type
_entity_poly.pdbx_seq_one_letter_code
_entity_poly.pdbx_strand_id
1 'polypeptide(L)' 'MSDKMSESALNALKIAFTYMPKSIEVTKYEYGDSYQKILDHIETVREILLINDVDPEEVYGEINPESTPNSTY' A
#
# COMPACT_ATOMS: atom_id res chain seq x y z
N MET A 1 15.56 8.90 -16.87
CA MET A 1 16.17 8.68 -15.55
C MET A 1 15.37 7.56 -14.92
N SER A 2 15.97 6.39 -14.69
CA SER A 2 15.26 5.27 -14.09
C SER A 2 15.10 5.55 -12.60
N ASP A 3 14.00 6.21 -12.24
CA ASP A 3 13.61 6.51 -10.85
C ASP A 3 13.13 5.26 -10.09
N LYS A 4 13.34 4.08 -10.69
CA LYS A 4 12.95 2.80 -10.11
C LYS A 4 13.85 2.48 -8.92
N MET A 5 13.21 2.25 -7.78
CA MET A 5 13.84 1.84 -6.55
C MET A 5 14.50 0.48 -6.71
N SER A 6 15.52 0.19 -5.90
CA SER A 6 16.08 -1.15 -5.78
C SER A 6 14.99 -2.15 -5.37
N GLU A 7 15.03 -3.37 -5.89
CA GLU A 7 14.03 -4.41 -5.60
C GLU A 7 13.83 -4.64 -4.09
N SER A 8 14.91 -4.57 -3.30
CA SER A 8 14.86 -4.70 -1.84
C SER A 8 14.10 -3.56 -1.17
N ALA A 9 14.26 -2.33 -1.68
CA ALA A 9 13.59 -1.15 -1.15
C ALA A 9 12.10 -1.14 -1.56
N LEU A 10 11.81 -1.55 -2.79
CA LEU A 10 10.45 -1.72 -3.27
C LEU A 10 9.71 -2.79 -2.45
N ASN A 11 10.36 -3.94 -2.17
CA ASN A 11 9.77 -4.98 -1.35
C ASN A 11 9.51 -4.51 0.09
N ALA A 12 10.43 -3.75 0.70
CA ALA A 12 10.19 -3.15 2.01
C ALA A 12 8.99 -2.19 2.02
N LEU A 13 8.82 -1.39 0.95
CA LEU A 13 7.69 -0.50 0.78
C LEU A 13 6.38 -1.28 0.63
N LYS A 14 6.37 -2.34 -0.17
CA LYS A 14 5.22 -3.26 -0.32
C LYS A 14 4.79 -3.81 1.03
N ILE A 15 5.73 -4.35 1.82
CA ILE A 15 5.46 -4.86 3.18
C ILE A 15 4.88 -3.79 4.08
N ALA A 16 5.48 -2.60 4.11
CA ALA A 16 4.99 -1.50 4.92
C ALA A 16 3.56 -1.09 4.53
N PHE A 17 3.28 -1.02 3.22
CA PHE A 17 1.97 -0.69 2.67
C PHE A 17 0.91 -1.73 3.07
N THR A 18 1.23 -3.02 3.07
CA THR A 18 0.31 -4.09 3.49
C THR A 18 -0.17 -3.94 4.95
N TYR A 19 0.62 -3.31 5.82
CA TYR A 19 0.24 -3.03 7.21
C TYR A 19 -0.40 -1.66 7.43
N MET A 20 -0.48 -0.81 6.39
CA MET A 20 -1.20 0.47 6.49
C MET A 20 -2.71 0.24 6.51
N PRO A 21 -3.47 1.11 7.22
CA PRO A 21 -4.92 1.06 7.16
C PRO A 21 -5.40 1.37 5.74
N LYS A 22 -6.47 0.71 5.28
CA LYS A 22 -7.02 1.02 3.97
C LYS A 22 -7.59 2.43 3.98
N SER A 23 -7.45 3.16 2.88
CA SER A 23 -7.97 4.54 2.76
C SER A 23 -9.46 4.63 3.11
N ILE A 24 -10.24 3.58 2.84
CA ILE A 24 -11.67 3.50 3.18
C ILE A 24 -11.94 3.37 4.69
N GLU A 25 -10.98 2.85 5.45
CA GLU A 25 -11.06 2.69 6.92
C GLU A 25 -10.58 3.96 7.64
N VAL A 26 -9.80 4.82 6.96
CA VAL A 26 -9.29 6.06 7.54
C VAL A 26 -10.38 7.15 7.55
N THR A 27 -11.18 7.15 8.61
CA THR A 27 -12.26 8.13 8.80
C THR A 27 -11.91 9.18 9.85
N LYS A 28 -12.54 10.36 9.78
CA LYS A 28 -12.44 11.40 10.81
C LYS A 28 -12.90 10.91 12.20
N TYR A 29 -13.78 9.91 12.24
CA TYR A 29 -14.28 9.36 13.50
C TYR A 29 -13.20 8.57 14.25
N GLU A 30 -12.44 7.73 13.54
CA GLU A 30 -11.38 6.92 14.17
C GLU A 30 -10.07 7.70 14.36
N TYR A 31 -9.71 8.56 13.40
CA TYR A 31 -8.41 9.23 13.37
C TYR A 31 -8.45 10.72 13.73
N GLY A 32 -9.62 11.23 14.13
CA GLY A 32 -9.81 12.63 14.53
C GLY A 32 -9.37 13.61 13.44
N ASP A 33 -8.72 14.72 13.80
CA ASP A 33 -8.18 15.69 12.85
C ASP A 33 -6.97 15.19 12.04
N SER A 34 -6.38 14.04 12.42
CA SER A 34 -5.21 13.48 11.72
C SER A 34 -5.58 12.62 10.51
N TYR A 35 -6.87 12.33 10.28
CA TYR A 35 -7.32 11.46 9.20
C TYR A 35 -6.87 11.93 7.81
N GLN A 36 -6.89 13.25 7.55
CA GLN A 36 -6.42 13.82 6.28
C GLN A 36 -4.92 13.57 6.06
N LYS A 37 -4.12 13.73 7.12
CA LYS A 37 -2.67 13.47 7.05
C LYS A 37 -2.37 12.00 6.78
N ILE A 38 -3.15 11.09 7.36
CA ILE A 38 -2.98 9.66 7.15
C ILE A 38 -3.37 9.29 5.71
N LEU A 39 -4.48 9.83 5.20
CA LEU A 39 -4.87 9.65 3.79
C LEU A 39 -3.78 10.14 2.83
N ASP A 40 -3.22 11.32 3.09
CA ASP A 40 -2.14 11.91 2.30
C ASP A 40 -0.86 11.05 2.31
N HIS A 41 -0.48 10.51 3.47
CA HIS A 41 0.62 9.57 3.56
C HIS A 41 0.37 8.28 2.75
N ILE A 42 -0.86 7.74 2.81
CA ILE A 42 -1.23 6.53 2.04
C ILE A 42 -1.18 6.83 0.54
N GLU A 43 -1.69 7.97 0.11
CA GLU A 43 -1.65 8.42 -1.29
C GLU A 43 -0.22 8.55 -1.79
N THR A 44 0.65 9.18 -1.00
CA THR A 44 2.09 9.31 -1.31
C THR A 44 2.73 7.94 -1.57
N VAL A 45 2.45 6.94 -0.73
CA VAL A 45 3.02 5.59 -0.92
C VAL A 45 2.45 4.91 -2.16
N ARG A 46 1.15 5.09 -2.44
CA ARG A 46 0.51 4.56 -3.66
C ARG A 46 1.14 5.14 -4.92
N GLU A 47 1.41 6.44 -4.95
CA GLU A 47 2.08 7.09 -6.10
C GLU A 47 3.47 6.51 -6.35
N ILE A 48 4.27 6.32 -5.29
CA ILE A 48 5.61 5.73 -5.43
C ILE A 48 5.53 4.29 -5.94
N LEU A 49 4.57 3.48 -5.48
CA LEU A 49 4.36 2.12 -6.00
C LEU A 49 4.05 2.17 -7.51
N LEU A 50 3.15 3.06 -7.95
CA LEU A 50 2.80 3.23 -9.35
C LEU A 50 3.99 3.68 -10.22
N ILE A 51 4.82 4.59 -9.73
CA ILE A 51 6.06 5.03 -10.42
C ILE A 51 7.02 3.84 -10.63
N ASN A 52 6.97 2.85 -9.75
CA ASN A 52 7.77 1.63 -9.85
C ASN A 52 7.10 0.50 -10.65
N ASP A 53 6.02 0.80 -11.39
CA ASP A 53 5.19 -0.18 -12.10
C ASP A 53 4.60 -1.27 -11.19
N VAL A 54 4.35 -0.94 -9.92
CA VAL A 54 3.67 -1.83 -8.97
C VAL A 54 2.25 -1.35 -8.76
N ASP A 55 1.29 -2.24 -8.96
CA ASP A 55 -0.10 -1.96 -8.65
C ASP A 55 -0.36 -2.10 -7.13
N PRO A 56 -0.75 -1.03 -6.41
CA PRO A 56 -0.97 -1.08 -4.98
C PRO A 56 -2.12 -2.00 -4.54
N GLU A 57 -3.08 -2.34 -5.42
CA GLU A 57 -4.16 -3.28 -5.10
C GLU A 57 -3.64 -4.72 -5.12
N GLU A 58 -2.67 -5.04 -5.98
CA GLU A 58 -2.03 -6.36 -6.05
C GLU A 58 -1.02 -6.61 -4.91
N VAL A 59 -0.41 -5.55 -4.35
CA VAL A 59 0.60 -5.66 -3.27
C VAL A 59 0.11 -6.49 -2.08
N TYR A 60 -1.15 -6.34 -1.67
CA TYR A 60 -1.70 -7.10 -0.54
C TYR A 60 -1.71 -8.61 -0.81
N GLY A 61 -2.00 -9.02 -2.05
CA GLY A 61 -2.00 -10.43 -2.46
C GLY A 61 -0.59 -10.98 -2.69
N GLU A 62 0.35 -10.14 -3.15
CA GLU A 62 1.76 -10.52 -3.30
C GLU A 62 2.45 -10.76 -1.95
N ILE A 63 2.21 -9.89 -0.95
CA ILE A 63 2.88 -9.95 0.35
C ILE A 63 2.22 -10.97 1.29
N ASN A 64 0.90 -11.08 1.27
CA ASN A 64 0.15 -12.04 2.08
C ASN A 64 -0.68 -13.01 1.20
N PRO A 65 -0.01 -13.90 0.44
CA PRO A 65 -0.69 -14.90 -0.39
C PRO A 65 -1.51 -15.90 0.44
N GLU A 66 -1.19 -16.05 1.73
CA GLU A 66 -1.95 -16.84 2.69
C GLU A 66 -3.26 -16.17 3.15
N SER A 67 -3.39 -14.85 3.00
CA SER A 67 -4.62 -14.11 3.32
C SER A 67 -5.54 -13.93 2.12
N THR A 68 -5.06 -14.20 0.89
CA THR A 68 -5.94 -14.30 -0.27
C THR A 68 -6.71 -15.62 -0.19
N PRO A 69 -8.06 -15.62 -0.17
CA PRO A 69 -8.79 -16.86 -0.26
C PRO A 69 -8.36 -17.56 -1.54
N ASN A 70 -7.86 -18.78 -1.43
CA ASN A 70 -7.53 -19.64 -2.57
C ASN A 70 -8.71 -19.62 -3.54
N SER A 71 -8.64 -18.79 -4.59
CA SER A 71 -9.56 -18.89 -5.72
C SER A 71 -9.09 -20.06 -6.56
N THR A 72 -9.34 -21.26 -6.05
CA THR A 72 -9.36 -22.47 -6.86
C THR A 72 -10.76 -22.54 -7.46
N TYR A 73 -10.88 -22.23 -8.76
CA TYR A 73 -12.10 -22.46 -9.56
C TYR A 73 -11.81 -23.50 -10.64
#